data_AF-A0A6B3FGT9-F1
#
_entry.id   AF-A0A6B3FGT9-F1
#
_cell.length_a   1.000
_cell.length_b   1.000
_cell.length_c   1.000
_cell.angle_alpha   90.00
_cell.angle_beta   90.00
_cell.angle_gamma   90.00
#
_symmetry.space_group_name_H-M   'P 1'
#
loop_
_entity.id
_entity.type
_entity.pdbx_description
1 polymer ?
#
loop_
_entity_poly.entity_id
_entity_poly.type
_entity_poly.pdbx_seq_one_letter_code
_entity_poly.pdbx_strand_id
1 'polypeptide(L)' 'MNYITADSLGRNDRVVVDDGLPYLVDKVSEATDGGVLVQFSSGDTAHYAAEDEVRIVD' A
#
# COMPACT_ATOMS: atom_id res chain seq x y z
N MET A 1 4.29 -8.59 11.98
CA MET A 1 3.16 -8.09 11.18
C MET A 1 2.68 -6.83 11.88
N ASN A 2 2.76 -5.70 11.19
CA ASN A 2 2.39 -4.38 11.73
C ASN A 2 1.29 -3.78 10.83
N TYR A 3 0.55 -2.82 11.37
CA TYR A 3 -0.39 -2.00 10.60
C TYR A 3 0.15 -0.58 10.55
N ILE A 4 0.09 0.03 9.38
CA ILE A 4 0.41 1.44 9.16
C ILE A 4 -0.71 2.08 8.36
N THR A 5 -0.79 3.40 8.34
CA THR A 5 -1.71 4.10 7.43
C THR A 5 -1.20 4.02 6.00
N ALA A 6 -2.11 4.03 5.02
CA ALA A 6 -1.75 3.89 3.61
C ALA A 6 -0.85 5.04 3.12
N ASP A 7 -1.00 6.24 3.67
CA ASP A 7 -0.14 7.39 3.38
C ASP A 7 1.29 7.24 3.93
N SER A 8 1.52 6.33 4.87
CA SER A 8 2.84 5.99 5.40
C SER A 8 3.57 4.96 4.53
N LEU A 9 2.93 4.39 3.50
CA LEU A 9 3.56 3.41 2.63
C LEU A 9 4.70 4.02 1.82
N GLY A 10 5.81 3.30 1.82
CA GLY A 10 7.00 3.57 1.03
C GLY A 10 7.25 2.51 -0.03
N ARG A 11 8.17 2.84 -0.95
CA ARG A 11 8.69 1.86 -1.90
C ARG A 11 9.42 0.74 -1.14
N ASN A 12 9.20 -0.49 -1.58
CA ASN A 12 9.66 -1.75 -1.00
C ASN A 12 8.91 -2.23 0.24
N ASP A 13 7.87 -1.52 0.68
CA ASP A 13 6.98 -2.05 1.70
C ASP A 13 6.26 -3.30 1.17
N ARG A 14 6.01 -4.26 2.06
CA ARG A 14 5.36 -5.52 1.75
C ARG A 14 3.95 -5.52 2.31
N VAL A 15 2.99 -5.14 1.48
CA VAL A 15 1.58 -4.99 1.85
C VAL A 15 0.86 -6.31 1.69
N VAL A 16 0.06 -6.69 2.68
CA VAL A 16 -0.73 -7.92 2.67
C VAL A 16 -2.19 -7.54 2.50
N VAL A 17 -2.70 -7.62 1.27
CA VAL A 17 -4.07 -7.23 0.90
C VAL A 17 -5.10 -8.31 1.30
N ASP A 18 -4.73 -9.59 1.18
CA ASP A 18 -5.54 -10.76 1.56
C ASP A 18 -4.72 -11.71 2.44
N ASP A 19 -5.25 -12.87 2.84
CA ASP A 19 -4.49 -13.93 3.53
C ASP A 19 -3.45 -14.66 2.65
N GLY A 20 -3.06 -14.03 1.54
CA GLY A 20 -2.05 -14.51 0.60
C GLY A 20 -0.64 -13.99 0.87
N LEU A 21 0.21 -14.07 -0.16
CA LEU A 21 1.56 -13.53 -0.13
C LEU A 21 1.53 -11.99 -0.18
N PRO A 22 2.49 -11.31 0.48
CA PRO A 22 2.59 -9.86 0.41
C PRO A 22 2.90 -9.38 -1.01
N TYR A 23 2.29 -8.28 -1.40
CA TYR A 23 2.60 -7.50 -2.57
C TYR A 23 3.69 -6.49 -2.24
N LEU A 24 4.69 -6.37 -3.11
CA LEU A 24 5.76 -5.40 -2.96
C LEU A 24 5.33 -4.06 -3.56
N VAL A 25 5.38 -2.99 -2.78
CA VAL A 25 5.12 -1.63 -3.26
C VAL A 25 6.27 -1.16 -4.13
N ASP A 26 5.96 -0.75 -5.37
CA ASP A 26 6.94 -0.11 -6.26
C ASP A 26 6.84 1.42 -6.22
N LYS A 27 5.61 1.95 -6.12
CA LYS A 27 5.38 3.40 -6.09
C LYS A 27 4.13 3.75 -5.28
N VAL A 28 4.21 4.86 -4.55
CA VAL A 28 3.06 5.50 -3.90
C VAL A 28 2.93 6.91 -4.45
N SER A 29 1.71 7.35 -4.76
CA SER A 29 1.42 8.70 -5.23
C SER A 29 0.11 9.20 -4.65
N GLU A 30 0.01 10.52 -4.43
CA GLU A 30 -1.22 11.15 -3.97
C GLU A 30 -2.33 11.06 -5.03
N ALA A 31 -3.54 10.72 -4.58
CA ALA A 31 -4.75 10.78 -5.38
C ALA A 31 -5.42 12.15 -5.26
N THR A 32 -6.22 12.54 -6.27
CA THR A 32 -6.88 13.86 -6.30
C THR A 32 -7.96 14.07 -5.24
N ASP A 33 -8.44 13.00 -4.62
CA ASP A 33 -9.42 13.00 -3.54
C ASP A 33 -8.80 12.96 -2.14
N GLY A 34 -7.46 13.08 -2.03
CA GLY A 34 -6.74 13.01 -0.77
C GLY A 34 -6.40 11.59 -0.31
N GLY A 35 -6.67 10.57 -1.14
CA GLY A 35 -6.18 9.21 -0.94
C GLY A 35 -4.76 8.99 -1.48
N VAL A 36 -4.35 7.73 -1.53
CA VAL A 36 -3.07 7.30 -2.13
C VAL A 36 -3.28 6.17 -3.13
N LEU A 37 -2.61 6.31 -4.29
CA LEU A 37 -2.49 5.27 -5.29
C LEU A 37 -1.19 4.51 -5.05
N VAL A 38 -1.33 3.23 -4.73
CA VAL A 38 -0.22 2.30 -4.47
C VAL A 38 -0.08 1.39 -5.68
N GLN A 39 1.02 1.52 -6.40
CA GLN A 39 1.41 0.63 -7.47
C GLN A 39 2.32 -0.47 -6.92
N PHE A 40 1.93 -1.72 -7.13
CA PHE A 40 2.71 -2.88 -6.75
C PHE A 40 3.68 -3.29 -7.86
N SER A 41 4.72 -4.05 -7.51
CA SER A 41 5.71 -4.56 -8.46
C SER A 41 5.12 -5.53 -9.49
N SER A 42 3.92 -6.07 -9.26
CA SER A 42 3.16 -6.83 -10.25
C SER A 42 2.64 -5.96 -11.41
N GLY A 43 2.63 -4.64 -11.23
CA GLY A 43 1.98 -3.68 -12.13
C GLY A 43 0.55 -3.32 -11.71
N ASP A 44 -0.03 -4.07 -10.75
CA ASP A 44 -1.34 -3.76 -10.19
C ASP A 44 -1.30 -2.44 -9.42
N THR A 45 -2.43 -1.73 -9.41
CA THR A 45 -2.58 -0.49 -8.66
C THR A 45 -3.80 -0.57 -7.78
N ALA A 46 -3.64 -0.27 -6.49
CA ALA A 46 -4.71 -0.15 -5.53
C ALA A 46 -4.87 1.31 -5.09
N HIS A 47 -6.11 1.69 -4.80
CA HIS A 47 -6.45 3.00 -4.27
C HIS A 47 -6.92 2.82 -2.82
N TYR A 48 -6.32 3.59 -1.92
CA TYR A 48 -6.66 3.62 -0.50
C TYR A 48 -6.98 5.05 -0.07
N ALA A 49 -7.84 5.22 0.92
CA ALA A 49 -7.88 6.47 1.66
C ALA A 49 -6.57 6.63 2.44
N ALA A 50 -6.10 7.86 2.65
CA ALA A 50 -4.83 8.11 3.34
C ALA A 50 -4.78 7.47 4.74
N GLU A 51 -5.92 7.48 5.45
CA GLU A 51 -6.07 6.94 6.80
C GLU A 51 -6.39 5.43 6.84
N ASP A 52 -6.51 4.75 5.70
CA ASP A 52 -6.77 3.31 5.68
C ASP A 52 -5.60 2.55 6.32
N GLU A 53 -5.92 1.68 7.28
CA GLU A 53 -4.92 0.80 7.88
C GLU A 53 -4.58 -0.36 6.94
N VAL A 54 -3.31 -0.43 6.55
CA VAL A 54 -2.75 -1.48 5.69
C VAL A 54 -1.82 -2.38 6.49
N ARG A 55 -2.00 -3.70 6.30
CA ARG A 55 -1.15 -4.72 6.93
C ARG A 55 0.18 -4.82 6.19
N ILE A 56 1.30 -4.69 6.90
CA ILE A 56 2.65 -4.83 6.34
C ILE A 56 3.47 -5.94 7.01
N VAL A 57 4.43 -6.47 6.24
CA VAL A 57 5.49 -7.37 6.71
C VAL A 57 6.81 -6.61 6.75
N ASP A 58 7.47 -6.64 7.91
CA ASP A 58 8.82 -6.10 8.13
C ASP A 58 9.89 -7.10 7.63
#